data_AF-A0A857MK34-F1
#
_entry.id   AF-A0A857MK34-F1
#
_cell.length_a   1.000
_cell.length_b   1.000
_cell.length_c   1.000
_cell.angle_alpha   90.00
_cell.angle_beta   90.00
_cell.angle_gamma   90.00
#
_symmetry.space_group_name_H-M   'P 1'
#
loop_
_entity.id
_entity.type
_entity.pdbx_description
1 polymer ?
#
loop_
_entity_poly.entity_id
_entity_poly.type
_entity_poly.pdbx_seq_one_letter_code
_entity_poly.pdbx_strand_id
1 'polypeptide(L)'
;MALGAILLVVVGGAGGFLIGKGSSAADTDSAAATSSATTSATPTVYDIPITPDDFRMNIEVLEKKCFGSAGCVVEFSVRPTLLTSSKYVEGRRFRVVYEILGTDDEMTDYFTLSGTDLSIDDSLRAQTDSSDSEITANVIKVTEE
;
A
#
# COMPACT_ATOMS: atom_id res chain seq x y z
N MET A 1 -47.91 23.35 -18.81
CA MET A 1 -48.04 24.82 -18.84
C MET A 1 -46.76 25.38 -19.44
N ALA A 2 -46.91 26.25 -20.43
CA ALA A 2 -45.86 26.79 -21.28
C ALA A 2 -45.12 28.00 -20.66
N LEU A 3 -44.17 28.53 -21.45
CA LEU A 3 -43.55 29.87 -21.48
C LEU A 3 -42.16 29.96 -20.82
N GLY A 4 -41.10 30.45 -21.46
CA GLY A 4 -40.90 31.08 -22.79
C GLY A 4 -39.38 31.19 -23.09
N ALA A 5 -38.93 30.99 -24.33
CA ALA A 5 -38.62 31.99 -25.38
C ALA A 5 -37.27 32.76 -25.15
N ILE A 6 -36.17 32.46 -25.85
CA ILE A 6 -35.74 32.79 -27.25
C ILE A 6 -35.04 34.16 -27.40
N LEU A 7 -33.80 34.16 -27.95
CA LEU A 7 -33.21 35.04 -29.03
C LEU A 7 -31.65 34.95 -28.96
N LEU A 8 -30.95 34.23 -29.87
CA LEU A 8 -30.37 34.63 -31.20
C LEU A 8 -29.45 35.86 -31.12
N VAL A 9 -28.24 35.87 -31.70
CA VAL A 9 -27.96 36.18 -33.13
C VAL A 9 -26.59 35.63 -33.60
N VAL A 10 -26.61 35.11 -34.84
CA VAL A 10 -25.53 34.64 -35.74
C VAL A 10 -24.95 35.82 -36.54
N VAL A 11 -23.69 35.76 -37.02
CA VAL A 11 -23.13 36.26 -38.33
C VAL A 11 -21.59 36.31 -38.16
N GLY A 12 -20.70 35.86 -39.04
CA GLY A 12 -20.72 35.37 -40.43
C GLY A 12 -19.36 34.67 -40.69
N GLY A 13 -19.06 34.00 -41.79
CA GLY A 13 -19.56 34.10 -43.15
C GLY A 13 -18.37 34.28 -44.10
N ALA A 14 -17.93 33.20 -44.74
CA ALA A 14 -17.18 33.11 -46.02
C ALA A 14 -16.65 31.67 -46.10
N GLY A 15 -16.85 30.82 -47.09
CA GLY A 15 -17.32 30.93 -48.47
C GLY A 15 -16.75 29.67 -49.12
N GLY A 16 -17.58 28.74 -49.59
CA GLY A 16 -17.14 27.41 -50.02
C GLY A 16 -16.55 27.38 -51.44
N PHE A 17 -15.82 26.30 -51.79
CA PHE A 17 -15.90 25.65 -53.10
C PHE A 17 -15.08 24.32 -53.17
N LEU A 18 -15.78 23.26 -53.62
CA LEU A 18 -15.37 22.16 -54.50
C LEU A 18 -15.02 20.73 -54.03
N ILE A 19 -15.81 19.83 -54.62
CA ILE A 19 -15.60 18.41 -54.86
C ILE A 19 -14.53 18.24 -55.96
N GLY A 20 -13.48 17.50 -55.68
CA GLY A 20 -12.48 17.05 -56.66
C GLY A 20 -12.03 15.63 -56.33
N LYS A 21 -12.34 14.69 -57.22
CA LYS A 21 -11.91 13.28 -57.16
C LYS A 21 -10.58 13.16 -57.90
N GLY A 22 -9.52 12.72 -57.22
CA GLY A 22 -8.20 12.50 -57.79
C GLY A 22 -7.42 11.44 -56.99
N SER A 23 -6.92 10.44 -57.71
CA SER A 23 -6.23 9.25 -57.20
C SER A 23 -4.81 9.52 -56.70
N SER A 24 -4.38 8.67 -55.75
CA SER A 24 -3.01 8.18 -55.52
C SER A 24 -1.84 9.16 -55.38
N ALA A 25 -1.29 9.28 -54.17
CA ALA A 25 0.15 9.13 -53.91
C ALA A 25 0.36 8.89 -52.41
N ALA A 26 1.17 7.88 -52.11
CA ALA A 26 1.60 7.52 -50.76
C ALA A 26 2.60 8.54 -50.24
N ASP A 27 2.51 8.91 -48.96
CA ASP A 27 3.67 9.31 -48.19
C ASP A 27 3.52 8.78 -46.76
N THR A 28 4.26 7.69 -46.54
CA THR A 28 4.53 7.08 -45.25
C THR A 28 5.53 7.97 -44.54
N ASP A 29 5.08 8.85 -43.64
CA ASP A 29 6.01 9.51 -42.73
C ASP A 29 6.33 8.54 -41.58
N SER A 30 7.51 7.93 -41.72
CA SER A 30 8.07 6.94 -40.82
C SER A 30 8.54 7.63 -39.54
N ALA A 31 7.68 7.63 -38.51
CA ALA A 31 8.08 8.00 -37.17
C ALA A 31 9.10 6.97 -36.66
N ALA A 32 10.37 7.35 -36.67
CA ALA A 32 11.48 6.57 -36.14
C ALA A 32 11.25 6.30 -34.64
N ALA A 33 10.83 5.08 -34.32
CA ALA A 33 10.72 4.59 -32.95
C ALA A 33 12.14 4.38 -32.38
N THR A 34 12.61 5.34 -31.59
CA THR A 34 13.80 5.16 -30.75
C THR A 34 13.48 4.09 -29.71
N SER A 35 13.93 2.87 -29.97
CA SER A 35 13.88 1.76 -29.01
C SER A 35 14.85 2.07 -27.87
N SER A 36 14.34 2.60 -26.75
CA SER A 36 15.05 2.61 -25.48
C SER A 36 15.28 1.17 -25.06
N ALA A 37 16.52 0.70 -25.15
CA ALA A 37 16.93 -0.59 -24.62
C ALA A 37 16.84 -0.52 -23.09
N THR A 38 15.75 -1.02 -22.51
CA THR A 38 15.64 -1.29 -21.08
C THR A 38 16.54 -2.47 -20.77
N THR A 39 17.75 -2.21 -20.29
CA THR A 39 18.59 -3.24 -19.66
C THR A 39 17.86 -3.74 -18.43
N SER A 40 17.21 -4.90 -18.55
CA SER A 40 16.62 -5.61 -17.42
C SER A 40 17.75 -6.10 -16.52
N ALA A 41 17.92 -5.46 -15.36
CA ALA A 41 18.87 -5.92 -14.37
C ALA A 41 18.43 -7.31 -13.87
N THR A 42 19.33 -8.29 -13.92
CA THR A 42 19.08 -9.60 -13.31
C THR A 42 18.96 -9.41 -11.80
N PRO A 43 17.85 -9.82 -11.17
CA PRO A 43 17.70 -9.70 -9.72
C PRO A 43 18.79 -10.53 -9.05
N THR A 44 19.51 -9.92 -8.12
CA THR A 44 20.45 -10.66 -7.27
C THR A 44 19.62 -11.46 -6.27
N VAL A 45 19.67 -12.79 -6.38
CA VAL A 45 18.98 -13.69 -5.44
C VAL A 45 19.86 -13.84 -4.21
N TYR A 46 19.31 -13.49 -3.03
CA TYR A 46 19.97 -13.68 -1.75
C TYR A 46 19.35 -14.88 -1.03
N ASP A 47 20.13 -15.95 -0.85
CA ASP A 47 19.72 -17.17 -0.10
C ASP A 47 19.81 -16.98 1.43
N ILE A 48 19.60 -15.76 1.94
CA ILE A 48 19.61 -15.50 3.38
C ILE A 48 18.18 -15.64 3.89
N PRO A 49 17.92 -16.58 4.83
CA PRO A 49 16.60 -16.75 5.41
C PRO A 49 16.28 -15.54 6.27
N ILE A 50 15.05 -15.02 6.12
CA ILE A 50 14.50 -14.00 7.00
C ILE A 50 13.80 -14.73 8.15
N THR A 51 14.15 -14.36 9.38
CA THR A 51 13.72 -15.03 10.61
C THR A 51 12.91 -14.08 11.49
N PRO A 52 12.16 -14.59 12.49
CA PRO A 52 11.45 -13.73 13.44
C PRO A 52 12.32 -12.69 14.13
N ASP A 53 13.58 -13.03 14.44
CA ASP A 53 14.53 -12.16 15.14
C ASP A 53 14.99 -10.95 14.28
N ASP A 54 14.74 -11.00 12.97
CA ASP A 54 15.01 -9.87 12.06
C ASP A 54 13.98 -8.75 12.19
N PHE A 55 12.96 -8.90 13.05
CA PHE A 55 11.90 -7.94 13.25
C PHE A 55 11.83 -7.46 14.70
N ARG A 56 11.66 -6.15 14.86
CA ARG A 56 11.26 -5.55 16.14
C ARG A 56 9.83 -5.07 16.03
N MET A 57 9.01 -5.47 17.00
CA MET A 57 7.63 -5.02 17.11
C MET A 57 7.55 -3.96 18.19
N ASN A 58 7.00 -2.79 17.88
CA ASN A 58 6.71 -1.75 18.87
C ASN A 58 5.21 -1.55 18.96
N ILE A 59 4.72 -1.35 20.18
CA ILE A 59 3.32 -1.00 20.45
C ILE A 59 3.23 0.50 20.67
N GLU A 60 2.37 1.16 19.90
CA GLU A 60 2.02 2.57 20.08
C GLU A 60 0.62 2.65 20.67
N VAL A 61 0.50 2.98 21.96
CA VAL A 61 -0.81 3.15 22.61
C VAL A 61 -1.44 4.46 22.13
N LEU A 62 -2.62 4.36 21.52
CA LEU A 62 -3.39 5.49 21.01
C LEU A 62 -4.36 6.04 22.05
N GLU A 63 -5.07 5.15 22.74
CA GLU A 63 -6.00 5.49 23.81
C GLU A 63 -5.99 4.41 24.90
N LYS A 64 -6.13 4.83 26.16
CA LYS A 64 -6.28 3.90 27.30
C LYS A 64 -7.35 4.41 28.26
N LYS A 65 -8.37 3.60 28.49
CA LYS A 65 -9.47 3.87 29.43
C LYS A 65 -9.56 2.77 30.47
N CYS A 66 -9.33 3.14 31.74
CA CYS A 66 -9.32 2.20 32.86
C CYS A 66 -10.55 2.35 33.73
N PHE A 67 -11.09 1.23 34.21
CA PHE A 67 -12.32 1.16 35.00
C PHE A 67 -12.06 0.67 36.43
N GLY A 68 -10.92 1.07 37.00
CA GLY A 68 -10.48 0.63 38.34
C GLY A 68 -9.99 -0.81 38.31
N SER A 69 -10.53 -1.64 39.20
CA SER A 69 -10.14 -3.06 39.31
C SER A 69 -10.70 -3.96 38.20
N ALA A 70 -11.55 -3.43 37.31
CA ALA A 70 -12.09 -4.16 36.16
C ALA A 70 -11.16 -4.15 34.94
N GLY A 71 -9.94 -3.59 35.07
CA GLY A 71 -8.97 -3.52 33.99
C GLY A 71 -9.08 -2.27 33.12
N CYS A 72 -8.42 -2.30 31.96
CA CYS A 72 -8.43 -1.22 30.99
C CYS A 72 -8.77 -1.69 29.59
N VAL A 73 -9.46 -0.83 28.84
CA VAL A 73 -9.63 -0.95 27.41
C VAL A 73 -8.59 -0.08 26.73
N VAL A 74 -7.76 -0.68 25.90
CA VAL A 74 -6.62 -0.04 25.25
C VAL A 74 -6.80 -0.11 23.73
N GLU A 75 -6.67 1.03 23.07
CA GLU A 75 -6.54 1.13 21.62
C GLU A 75 -5.06 1.40 21.29
N PHE A 76 -4.48 0.62 20.39
CA PHE A 76 -3.06 0.69 20.06
C PHE A 76 -2.79 0.33 18.60
N SER A 77 -1.66 0.76 18.08
CA SER A 77 -1.14 0.36 16.77
C SER A 77 0.16 -0.42 16.91
N VAL A 78 0.34 -1.40 16.04
CA VAL A 78 1.57 -2.18 15.96
C VAL A 78 2.49 -1.56 14.90
N ARG A 79 3.76 -1.31 15.28
CA ARG A 79 4.78 -0.66 14.45
C ARG A 79 5.97 -1.62 14.25
N PRO A 80 5.93 -2.48 13.23
CA PRO A 80 7.05 -3.37 12.91
C PRO A 80 8.24 -2.58 12.37
N THR A 81 9.44 -3.05 12.64
CA THR A 81 10.69 -2.54 12.08
C THR A 81 11.57 -3.70 11.67
N LEU A 82 12.02 -3.70 10.41
CA LEU A 82 13.01 -4.66 9.92
C LEU A 82 14.41 -4.25 10.42
N LEU A 83 15.10 -5.16 11.10
CA LEU A 83 16.44 -4.94 11.65
C LEU A 83 17.55 -5.35 10.68
N THR A 84 17.23 -6.20 9.70
CA THR A 84 18.19 -6.65 8.68
C THR A 84 18.32 -5.65 7.53
N SER A 85 19.34 -5.84 6.69
CA SER A 85 19.58 -4.97 5.54
C SER A 85 18.52 -5.17 4.46
N SER A 86 17.97 -4.07 3.93
CA SER A 86 16.96 -4.06 2.87
C SER A 86 17.32 -4.91 1.65
N LYS A 87 18.60 -4.99 1.29
CA LYS A 87 19.09 -5.79 0.16
C LYS A 87 18.70 -7.27 0.24
N TYR A 88 18.46 -7.81 1.45
CA TYR A 88 18.07 -9.21 1.65
C TYR A 88 16.58 -9.46 1.42
N VAL A 89 15.76 -8.42 1.37
CA VAL A 89 14.31 -8.47 1.19
C VAL A 89 13.86 -7.84 -0.12
N GLU A 90 14.73 -7.07 -0.80
CA GLU A 90 14.50 -6.52 -2.14
C GLU A 90 14.03 -7.59 -3.14
N GLY A 91 12.88 -7.34 -3.77
CA GLY A 91 12.29 -8.26 -4.75
C GLY A 91 11.62 -9.51 -4.15
N ARG A 92 11.60 -9.66 -2.82
CA ARG A 92 10.96 -10.77 -2.10
C ARG A 92 9.70 -10.30 -1.38
N ARG A 93 8.79 -11.22 -1.09
CA ARG A 93 7.59 -10.97 -0.30
C ARG A 93 7.50 -11.95 0.86
N PHE A 94 7.14 -11.43 2.03
CA PHE A 94 6.98 -12.23 3.24
C PHE A 94 5.65 -11.92 3.92
N ARG A 95 5.04 -12.96 4.47
CA ARG A 95 3.99 -12.88 5.48
C ARG A 95 4.63 -13.09 6.85
N VAL A 96 4.45 -12.13 7.74
CA VAL A 96 5.03 -12.15 9.08
C VAL A 96 3.89 -12.20 10.08
N VAL A 97 3.80 -13.30 10.83
CA VAL A 97 2.78 -13.54 11.86
C VAL A 97 3.36 -13.16 13.21
N TYR A 98 2.61 -12.39 13.98
CA TYR A 98 2.96 -11.96 15.31
C TYR A 98 1.82 -12.24 16.29
N GLU A 99 2.21 -12.48 17.54
CA GLU A 99 1.29 -12.55 18.67
C GLU A 99 1.33 -11.24 19.47
N ILE A 100 0.22 -10.92 20.12
CA ILE A 100 0.09 -9.81 21.05
C ILE A 100 -0.13 -10.40 22.43
N LEU A 101 0.68 -9.96 23.39
CA LEU A 101 0.69 -10.42 24.78
C LEU A 101 0.34 -9.26 25.71
N GLY A 102 -0.11 -9.59 26.93
CA GLY A 102 -0.48 -8.61 27.95
C GLY A 102 -1.91 -8.09 27.85
N THR A 103 -2.71 -8.71 26.98
CA THR A 103 -4.17 -8.56 26.86
C THR A 103 -4.87 -9.74 27.53
N ASP A 104 -6.15 -9.59 27.86
CA ASP A 104 -6.95 -10.64 28.53
C ASP A 104 -7.08 -11.89 27.64
N ASP A 105 -7.23 -11.65 26.33
CA ASP A 105 -7.27 -12.68 25.31
C ASP A 105 -5.95 -12.69 24.53
N GLU A 106 -5.45 -13.88 24.20
CA GLU A 106 -4.35 -14.03 23.24
C GLU A 106 -4.81 -13.58 21.85
N MET A 107 -4.04 -12.70 21.22
CA MET A 107 -4.33 -12.21 19.87
C MET A 107 -3.18 -12.55 18.94
N THR A 108 -3.49 -12.93 17.70
CA THR A 108 -2.50 -13.20 16.65
C THR A 108 -2.94 -12.51 15.39
N ASP A 109 -2.01 -11.86 14.73
CA ASP A 109 -2.26 -11.16 13.47
C ASP A 109 -1.00 -11.21 12.58
N TYR A 110 -1.06 -10.61 11.40
CA TYR A 110 0.05 -10.61 10.46
C TYR A 110 0.20 -9.28 9.73
N PHE A 111 1.42 -9.01 9.30
CA PHE A 111 1.72 -7.97 8.33
C PHE A 111 2.42 -8.56 7.12
N THR A 112 2.47 -7.78 6.04
CA THR A 112 3.21 -8.17 4.84
C THR A 112 4.43 -7.27 4.65
N LEU A 113 5.54 -7.89 4.23
CA LEU A 113 6.75 -7.19 3.80
C LEU A 113 6.93 -7.48 2.31
N SER A 114 6.91 -6.45 1.48
CA SER A 114 7.21 -6.56 0.04
C SER A 114 8.41 -5.67 -0.27
N GLY A 115 9.59 -6.25 -0.52
CA GLY A 115 10.81 -5.44 -0.59
C GLY A 115 11.09 -4.78 0.76
N THR A 116 11.09 -3.45 0.77
CA THR A 116 11.20 -2.62 1.99
C THR A 116 9.87 -2.11 2.51
N ASP A 117 8.78 -2.34 1.78
CA ASP A 117 7.47 -1.83 2.12
C ASP A 117 6.81 -2.77 3.14
N LEU A 118 6.67 -2.26 4.37
CA LEU A 118 5.92 -2.88 5.44
C LEU A 118 4.47 -2.39 5.37
N SER A 119 3.54 -3.31 5.12
CA SER A 119 2.11 -3.03 5.13
C SER A 119 1.48 -3.76 6.31
N ILE A 120 1.03 -2.97 7.28
CA ILE A 120 0.23 -3.38 8.43
C ILE A 120 -0.95 -2.42 8.51
N ASP A 121 -2.15 -2.97 8.61
CA ASP A 121 -3.35 -2.17 8.77
C ASP A 121 -3.82 -2.21 10.24
N ASP A 122 -4.53 -1.14 10.59
CA ASP A 122 -5.40 -0.96 11.75
C ASP A 122 -4.84 -0.63 13.14
N SER A 123 -5.65 0.18 13.82
CA SER A 123 -5.66 0.28 15.28
C SER A 123 -6.41 -0.94 15.83
N LEU A 124 -5.78 -1.61 16.78
CA LEU A 124 -6.33 -2.73 17.50
C LEU A 124 -6.88 -2.25 18.83
N ARG A 125 -7.90 -2.95 19.31
CA ARG A 125 -8.50 -2.67 20.62
C ARG A 125 -8.55 -3.95 21.44
N ALA A 126 -7.99 -3.89 22.63
CA ALA A 126 -7.93 -5.02 23.55
C ALA A 126 -8.32 -4.62 24.97
N GLN A 127 -8.67 -5.63 25.77
CA GLN A 127 -8.85 -5.50 27.21
C GLN A 127 -7.61 -6.03 27.94
N THR A 128 -7.36 -5.48 29.11
CA THR A 128 -6.21 -5.80 29.97
C THR A 128 -6.69 -5.97 31.40
N ASP A 129 -6.18 -6.97 32.11
CA ASP A 129 -6.60 -7.35 33.46
C ASP A 129 -6.38 -6.21 34.47
N SER A 130 -5.39 -5.36 34.21
CA SER A 130 -4.99 -4.28 35.10
C SER A 130 -4.46 -3.06 34.35
N SER A 131 -4.38 -1.93 35.05
CA SER A 131 -3.74 -0.71 34.51
C SER A 131 -2.25 -0.85 34.28
N ASP A 132 -1.60 -1.80 34.94
CA ASP A 132 -0.16 -1.97 34.92
C ASP A 132 0.26 -3.03 33.90
N SER A 133 -0.71 -3.71 33.26
CA SER A 133 -0.46 -4.64 32.17
C SER A 133 0.21 -3.93 30.99
N GLU A 134 1.29 -4.51 30.51
CA GLU A 134 2.07 -4.02 29.38
C GLU A 134 1.72 -4.85 28.14
N ILE A 135 1.18 -4.19 27.11
CA ILE A 135 0.89 -4.83 25.83
C ILE A 135 2.19 -4.90 25.03
N THR A 136 2.56 -6.09 24.60
CA THR A 136 3.74 -6.33 23.76
C THR A 136 3.35 -7.14 22.52
N ALA A 137 4.19 -7.11 21.49
CA ALA A 137 4.02 -7.96 20.31
C ALA A 137 5.33 -8.69 20.01
N ASN A 138 5.23 -9.95 19.58
CA ASN A 138 6.37 -10.77 19.21
C ASN A 138 6.11 -11.45 17.87
N VAL A 139 7.11 -11.44 16.98
CA VAL A 139 7.02 -12.22 15.75
C VAL A 139 7.24 -13.69 16.09
N ILE A 140 6.32 -14.54 15.64
CA ILE A 140 6.37 -15.99 15.91
C ILE A 140 6.64 -16.79 14.64
N LYS A 141 6.36 -16.22 13.46
CA LYS A 141 6.57 -16.91 12.19
C LYS A 141 6.79 -15.95 11.03
N VAL A 142 7.74 -16.30 10.18
CA VAL A 142 7.99 -15.63 8.90
C VAL A 142 7.81 -16.67 7.79
N THR A 143 7.08 -16.34 6.74
CA THR A 143 6.88 -17.21 5.58
C THR A 143 7.08 -16.39 4.32
N GLU A 144 7.95 -16.84 3.43
CA GLU A 144 8.13 -16.24 2.11
C GLU A 144 6.98 -16.68 1.18
N GLU A 145 6.44 -15.74 0.41
CA GLU A 145 5.30 -15.93 -0.51
C GLU A 145 5.72 -16.04 -1.98
#